data_AF-A0A455U7M5-F1
#
_entry.id   AF-A0A455U7M5-F1
#
_cell.length_a   1.000
_cell.length_b   1.000
_cell.length_c   1.000
_cell.angle_alpha   90.00
_cell.angle_beta   90.00
_cell.angle_gamma   90.00
#
_symmetry.space_group_name_H-M   'P 1'
#
loop_
_entity.id
_entity.type
_entity.pdbx_description
1 polymer ?
#
loop_
_entity_poly.entity_id
_entity_poly.type
_entity_poly.pdbx_seq_one_letter_code
_entity_poly.pdbx_strand_id
1 'polypeptide(L)'
;MDLAGLTLRRRHGMRVVKATYTRLPPLADAIAFEELRYGLHGGLLETAMMCYLAPTLVQLEEYQAAPPAAPLGDALVSAEGAAAYSWLAEDLSAQGVAGDASHASAALGERLVRHYARQLAIVVTETAQLPPLTN
;
A
#
# COMPACT_ATOMS: atom_id res chain seq x y z
N MET A 1 10.51 -7.34 -7.95
CA MET A 1 10.05 -6.67 -9.19
C MET A 1 11.19 -5.99 -9.96
N ASP A 2 12.24 -5.47 -9.31
CA ASP A 2 13.35 -4.77 -9.97
C ASP A 2 14.05 -5.54 -11.08
N LEU A 3 14.41 -6.80 -10.81
CA LEU A 3 15.07 -7.66 -11.80
C LEU A 3 14.21 -7.85 -13.06
N ALA A 4 12.89 -7.96 -12.90
CA ALA A 4 11.96 -8.06 -14.04
C ALA A 4 11.96 -6.77 -14.86
N GLY A 5 11.92 -5.59 -14.21
CA GLY A 5 12.00 -4.29 -14.89
C GLY A 5 13.30 -4.12 -15.68
N LEU A 6 14.44 -4.44 -15.07
CA LEU A 6 15.76 -4.38 -15.74
C LEU A 6 15.86 -5.37 -16.90
N THR A 7 15.25 -6.55 -16.75
CA THR A 7 15.20 -7.56 -17.81
C THR A 7 14.44 -7.03 -19.03
N LEU A 8 13.27 -6.41 -18.83
CA LEU A 8 12.49 -5.80 -19.92
C LEU A 8 13.23 -4.62 -20.57
N ARG A 9 13.90 -3.78 -19.78
CA ARG A 9 14.72 -2.68 -20.32
C ARG A 9 15.85 -3.17 -21.20
N ARG A 10 16.56 -4.22 -20.77
CA ARG A 10 17.70 -4.79 -21.51
C ARG A 10 17.25 -5.53 -22.77
N ARG A 11 16.17 -6.31 -22.70
CA ARG A 11 15.71 -7.15 -23.83
C ARG A 11 14.88 -6.39 -24.87
N HIS A 12 14.13 -5.37 -24.44
CA HIS A 12 13.13 -4.73 -25.30
C HIS A 12 13.27 -3.21 -25.39
N GLY A 13 14.30 -2.61 -24.80
CA GLY A 13 14.44 -1.15 -24.80
C GLY A 13 13.35 -0.41 -24.00
N MET A 14 12.54 -1.14 -23.22
CA MET A 14 11.35 -0.63 -22.57
C MET A 14 11.70 0.13 -21.28
N ARG A 15 11.11 1.31 -21.08
CA ARG A 15 11.04 1.93 -19.74
C ARG A 15 9.97 1.20 -18.93
N VAL A 16 10.34 0.74 -17.73
CA VAL A 16 9.40 0.11 -16.79
C VAL A 16 9.31 0.98 -15.55
N VAL A 17 8.13 1.56 -15.31
CA VAL A 17 7.80 2.30 -14.08
C VAL A 17 6.97 1.37 -13.19
N LYS A 18 7.41 1.20 -11.94
CA LYS A 18 6.68 0.40 -10.94
C LYS A 18 5.90 1.36 -10.05
N ALA A 19 4.63 1.07 -9.81
CA ALA A 19 3.81 1.82 -8.88
C ALA A 19 3.19 0.87 -7.86
N THR A 20 3.42 1.17 -6.58
CA THR A 20 2.69 0.61 -5.45
C THR A 20 1.95 1.78 -4.83
N TYR A 21 0.62 1.76 -4.83
CA TYR A 21 -0.16 2.95 -4.48
C TYR A 21 0.10 3.45 -3.05
N THR A 22 0.39 2.55 -2.10
CA THR A 22 0.77 2.89 -0.72
C THR A 22 2.10 3.64 -0.61
N ARG A 23 2.94 3.62 -1.66
CA ARG A 23 4.20 4.41 -1.74
C ARG A 23 4.02 5.76 -2.43
N LEU A 24 2.82 6.06 -2.93
CA LEU A 24 2.48 7.39 -3.45
C LEU A 24 2.10 8.32 -2.28
N PRO A 25 2.16 9.66 -2.47
CA PRO A 25 1.82 10.60 -1.40
C PRO A 25 0.45 10.27 -0.77
N PRO A 26 0.35 10.16 0.57
CA PRO A 26 -0.89 9.78 1.22
C PRO A 26 -1.93 10.91 1.12
N LEU A 27 -3.20 10.55 1.31
CA LEU A 27 -4.25 11.55 1.49
C LEU A 27 -4.06 12.20 2.87
N ALA A 28 -3.70 13.49 2.88
CA ALA A 28 -3.47 14.24 4.11
C ALA A 28 -4.69 14.17 5.06
N ASP A 29 -4.39 14.01 6.35
CA ASP A 29 -5.36 13.99 7.45
C ASP A 29 -6.48 12.93 7.33
N ALA A 30 -6.31 11.92 6.48
CA ALA A 30 -7.30 10.84 6.32
C ALA A 30 -7.02 9.61 7.19
N ILE A 31 -5.76 9.33 7.46
CA ILE A 31 -5.30 8.16 8.24
C ILE A 31 -4.19 8.64 9.19
N ALA A 32 -4.20 8.13 10.42
CA ALA A 32 -3.16 8.42 11.41
C ALA A 32 -1.77 8.03 10.88
N PHE A 33 -0.74 8.77 11.29
CA PHE A 33 0.62 8.53 10.82
C PHE A 33 1.11 7.12 11.16
N GLU A 34 0.77 6.63 12.34
CA GLU A 34 1.13 5.30 12.83
C GLU A 34 0.53 4.21 11.95
N GLU A 35 -0.72 4.35 11.54
CA GLU A 35 -1.39 3.40 10.67
C GLU A 35 -0.83 3.46 9.24
N LEU A 36 -0.49 4.65 8.72
CA LEU A 36 0.20 4.76 7.43
C LEU A 36 1.61 4.14 7.44
N ARG A 37 2.29 4.18 8.59
CA ARG A 37 3.68 3.69 8.73
C ARG A 37 3.76 2.21 9.10
N TYR A 38 2.81 1.70 9.87
CA TYR A 38 2.87 0.36 10.47
C TYR A 38 1.64 -0.52 10.20
N GLY A 39 0.60 0.03 9.57
CA GLY A 39 -0.54 -0.71 9.03
C GLY A 39 -0.18 -1.34 7.68
N LEU A 40 0.48 -2.49 7.72
CA LEU A 40 1.06 -3.15 6.55
C LEU A 40 0.05 -3.95 5.72
N HIS A 41 -0.99 -4.49 6.36
CA HIS A 41 -1.95 -5.36 5.67
C HIS A 41 -3.28 -5.48 6.42
N GLY A 42 -4.40 -5.37 5.72
CA GLY A 42 -5.75 -5.54 6.27
C GLY A 42 -6.18 -4.43 7.25
N GLY A 43 -5.37 -3.38 7.41
CA GLY A 43 -5.65 -2.24 8.28
C GLY A 43 -6.69 -1.27 7.72
N LEU A 44 -6.72 -0.06 8.29
CA LEU A 44 -7.72 0.97 7.99
C LEU A 44 -7.78 1.31 6.49
N LEU A 45 -6.61 1.48 5.86
CA LEU A 45 -6.50 1.91 4.47
C LEU A 45 -7.17 0.90 3.53
N GLU A 46 -6.73 -0.35 3.58
CA GLU A 46 -7.18 -1.41 2.67
C GLU A 46 -8.64 -1.75 2.93
N THR A 47 -9.03 -1.89 4.20
CA THR A 47 -10.40 -2.24 4.57
C THR A 47 -11.38 -1.12 4.23
N ALA A 48 -11.04 0.15 4.44
CA ALA A 48 -11.91 1.26 4.03
C ALA A 48 -12.10 1.29 2.51
N MET A 49 -11.04 1.10 1.72
CA MET A 49 -11.16 1.00 0.26
C MET A 49 -12.08 -0.15 -0.16
N MET A 50 -11.98 -1.31 0.49
CA MET A 50 -12.86 -2.46 0.24
C MET A 50 -14.31 -2.20 0.66
N CYS A 51 -14.56 -1.50 1.77
CA CYS A 51 -15.91 -1.08 2.16
C CYS A 51 -16.59 -0.23 1.09
N TYR A 52 -15.83 0.52 0.28
CA TYR A 52 -16.36 1.29 -0.85
C TYR A 52 -16.47 0.46 -2.13
N LEU A 53 -15.43 -0.29 -2.49
CA LEU A 53 -15.34 -0.99 -3.79
C LEU A 53 -16.17 -2.27 -3.84
N ALA A 54 -16.20 -3.02 -2.74
CA ALA A 54 -16.83 -4.33 -2.66
C ALA A 54 -17.34 -4.59 -1.23
N PRO A 55 -18.34 -3.81 -0.74
CA PRO A 55 -18.80 -3.87 0.64
C PRO A 55 -19.26 -5.27 1.08
N THR A 56 -19.80 -6.08 0.16
CA THR A 56 -20.26 -7.45 0.46
C THR A 56 -19.12 -8.44 0.76
N LEU A 57 -17.86 -8.04 0.53
CA LEU A 57 -16.68 -8.86 0.83
C LEU A 57 -16.01 -8.46 2.16
N VAL A 58 -16.55 -7.47 2.88
CA VAL A 58 -16.01 -7.01 4.15
C VAL A 58 -16.99 -7.37 5.27
N GLN A 59 -16.51 -8.11 6.26
CA GLN A 59 -17.26 -8.42 7.48
C GLN A 59 -16.44 -7.99 8.70
N LEU A 60 -17.01 -7.08 9.50
CA LEU A 60 -16.36 -6.50 10.68
C LEU A 60 -17.10 -6.82 12.00
N GLU A 61 -18.24 -7.54 11.96
CA GLU A 61 -19.06 -7.82 13.16
C GLU A 61 -18.30 -8.52 14.30
N GLU A 62 -17.23 -9.26 13.99
CA GLU A 62 -16.37 -9.93 14.98
C GLU A 62 -14.91 -9.50 14.88
N TYR A 63 -14.63 -8.42 14.16
CA TYR A 63 -13.27 -7.94 13.99
C TYR A 63 -12.71 -7.42 15.32
N GLN A 64 -11.51 -7.87 15.66
CA GLN A 64 -10.72 -7.35 16.76
C GLN A 64 -9.52 -6.61 16.18
N ALA A 65 -9.28 -5.39 16.68
CA ALA A 65 -8.14 -4.59 16.27
C ALA A 65 -6.85 -5.40 16.39
N ALA A 66 -6.12 -5.51 15.29
CA ALA A 66 -4.80 -6.14 15.29
C ALA A 66 -3.75 -5.07 15.64
N PRO A 67 -2.75 -5.41 16.48
CA PRO A 67 -1.65 -4.49 16.72
C PRO A 67 -0.83 -4.27 15.44
N PRO A 68 -0.11 -3.14 15.32
CA PRO A 68 0.81 -2.93 14.22
C PRO A 68 1.88 -4.03 14.17
N ALA A 69 2.28 -4.42 12.97
CA ALA A 69 3.19 -5.54 12.70
C ALA A 69 4.64 -5.34 13.17
N ALA A 70 5.05 -4.09 13.40
CA ALA A 70 6.43 -3.77 13.71
C ALA A 70 6.53 -3.04 15.06
N PRO A 71 7.59 -3.28 15.85
CA PRO A 71 7.87 -2.46 17.01
C PRO A 71 8.06 -1.01 16.57
N LEU A 72 7.40 -0.10 17.28
CA LEU A 72 7.54 1.35 17.09
C LEU A 72 9.03 1.73 17.28
N GLY A 73 9.64 2.33 16.26
CA GLY A 73 11.03 2.79 16.34
C GLY A 73 11.76 2.95 15.00
N ASP A 74 13.05 3.28 15.10
CA ASP A 74 13.94 3.55 13.96
C ASP A 74 14.90 2.39 13.68
N ALA A 75 14.47 1.16 13.95
CA ALA A 75 15.24 -0.03 13.64
C ALA A 75 15.47 -0.13 12.12
N LEU A 76 16.70 -0.45 11.72
CA LEU A 76 17.04 -0.65 10.32
C LEU A 76 16.33 -1.88 9.73
N VAL A 77 16.18 -2.94 10.53
CA VAL A 77 15.56 -4.21 10.13
C VAL A 77 14.13 -4.26 10.65
N SER A 78 13.13 -4.32 9.75
CA SER A 78 11.72 -4.49 10.10
C SER A 78 10.93 -5.05 8.89
N ALA A 79 9.61 -5.22 9.00
CA ALA A 79 8.79 -5.73 7.91
C ALA A 79 8.73 -4.79 6.69
N GLU A 80 8.85 -3.46 6.90
CA GLU A 80 8.89 -2.45 5.83
C GLU A 80 9.97 -1.36 6.05
N GLY A 81 10.99 -1.65 6.85
CA GLY A 81 12.09 -0.74 7.15
C GLY A 81 13.14 -0.64 6.05
N ALA A 82 14.24 0.06 6.34
CA ALA A 82 15.35 0.24 5.39
C ALA A 82 15.98 -1.10 4.93
N ALA A 83 16.04 -2.08 5.83
CA ALA A 83 16.42 -3.46 5.58
C ALA A 83 15.21 -4.37 5.85
N ALA A 84 14.25 -4.36 4.92
CA ALA A 84 13.04 -5.14 5.05
C ALA A 84 13.30 -6.65 4.93
N TYR A 85 12.78 -7.46 5.86
CA TYR A 85 12.73 -8.91 5.72
C TYR A 85 11.48 -9.37 4.98
N SER A 86 11.52 -10.57 4.41
CA SER A 86 10.34 -11.20 3.82
C SER A 86 9.49 -11.85 4.92
N TRP A 87 8.18 -11.69 4.83
CA TRP A 87 7.19 -12.18 5.79
C TRP A 87 5.94 -12.69 5.08
N LEU A 88 5.22 -13.59 5.73
CA LEU A 88 3.86 -13.99 5.41
C LEU A 88 2.90 -13.22 6.33
N ALA A 89 1.64 -13.05 5.91
CA ALA A 89 0.66 -12.31 6.71
C ALA A 89 0.54 -12.90 8.13
N GLU A 90 0.60 -14.23 8.23
CA GLU A 90 0.55 -14.99 9.48
C GLU A 90 1.79 -14.80 10.36
N ASP A 91 2.92 -14.33 9.80
CA ASP A 91 4.10 -13.95 10.58
C ASP A 91 3.88 -12.61 11.31
N LEU A 92 2.94 -11.78 10.82
CA LEU A 92 2.66 -10.46 11.39
C LEU A 92 1.61 -10.50 12.51
N SER A 93 0.57 -11.31 12.34
CA SER A 93 -0.42 -11.59 13.40
C SER A 93 -1.13 -12.91 13.16
N ALA A 94 -1.76 -13.45 14.22
CA ALA A 94 -2.53 -14.70 14.14
C ALA A 94 -3.71 -14.62 13.15
N GLN A 95 -4.23 -13.42 12.89
CA GLN A 95 -5.33 -13.17 11.95
C GLN A 95 -4.84 -12.81 10.55
N GLY A 96 -3.53 -12.70 10.33
CA GLY A 96 -2.96 -12.22 9.07
C GLY A 96 -3.13 -10.72 8.83
N VAL A 97 -3.55 -9.96 9.86
CA VAL A 97 -3.79 -8.50 9.78
C VAL A 97 -2.70 -7.76 10.53
N ALA A 98 -2.17 -6.71 9.92
CA ALA A 98 -1.16 -5.82 10.45
C ALA A 98 -1.66 -4.38 10.30
N GLY A 99 -2.31 -3.85 11.34
CA GLY A 99 -3.01 -2.56 11.32
C GLY A 99 -4.41 -2.65 11.88
N ASP A 100 -5.04 -1.50 12.11
CA ASP A 100 -6.35 -1.41 12.76
C ASP A 100 -7.46 -0.97 11.79
N ALA A 101 -8.34 -1.91 11.43
CA ALA A 101 -9.49 -1.65 10.56
C ALA A 101 -10.75 -1.16 11.28
N SER A 102 -10.73 -0.95 12.60
CA SER A 102 -11.93 -0.67 13.42
C SER A 102 -12.70 0.58 13.00
N HIS A 103 -12.04 1.53 12.33
CA HIS A 103 -12.63 2.77 11.84
C HIS A 103 -12.86 2.78 10.31
N ALA A 104 -12.75 1.63 9.65
CA ALA A 104 -12.98 1.52 8.22
C ALA A 104 -14.43 1.86 7.87
N SER A 105 -14.61 2.69 6.83
CA SER A 105 -15.93 3.08 6.35
C SER A 105 -15.92 3.29 4.85
N ALA A 106 -17.07 3.11 4.21
CA ALA A 106 -17.22 3.36 2.77
C ALA A 106 -16.93 4.82 2.40
N ALA A 107 -17.27 5.78 3.28
CA ALA A 107 -17.00 7.20 3.06
C ALA A 107 -15.49 7.51 3.04
N LEU A 108 -14.72 6.91 3.96
CA LEU A 108 -13.25 6.99 3.92
C LEU A 108 -12.70 6.28 2.68
N GLY A 109 -13.24 5.09 2.36
CA GLY A 109 -12.89 4.32 1.18
C GLY A 109 -13.03 5.09 -0.12
N GLU A 110 -14.14 5.79 -0.31
CA GLU A 110 -14.37 6.62 -1.50
C GLU A 110 -13.27 7.69 -1.65
N ARG A 111 -12.96 8.40 -0.57
CA ARG A 111 -11.92 9.44 -0.57
C ARG A 111 -10.55 8.86 -0.93
N LEU A 112 -10.19 7.73 -0.34
CA LEU A 112 -8.91 7.04 -0.59
C LEU A 112 -8.82 6.54 -2.03
N VAL A 113 -9.86 5.87 -2.53
CA VAL A 113 -9.90 5.35 -3.91
C VAL A 113 -9.77 6.49 -4.91
N ARG A 114 -10.52 7.59 -4.74
CA ARG A 114 -10.42 8.75 -5.63
C ARG A 114 -9.02 9.38 -5.59
N HIS A 115 -8.43 9.50 -4.41
CA HIS A 115 -7.07 10.03 -4.24
C HIS A 115 -6.03 9.18 -4.96
N TYR A 116 -5.95 7.88 -4.65
CA TYR A 116 -4.94 7.01 -5.25
C TYR A 116 -5.17 6.76 -6.73
N ALA A 117 -6.43 6.74 -7.21
CA ALA A 117 -6.71 6.72 -8.65
C ALA A 117 -6.15 7.95 -9.36
N ARG A 118 -6.27 9.15 -8.76
CA ARG A 118 -5.67 10.37 -9.30
C ARG A 118 -4.14 10.31 -9.30
N GLN A 119 -3.53 9.82 -8.23
CA GLN A 119 -2.07 9.66 -8.16
C GLN A 119 -1.57 8.69 -9.24
N LEU A 120 -2.24 7.54 -9.43
CA LEU A 120 -1.89 6.58 -10.47
C LEU A 120 -2.08 7.16 -11.89
N ALA A 121 -3.14 7.93 -12.12
CA ALA A 121 -3.34 8.63 -13.39
C ALA A 121 -2.20 9.63 -13.70
N ILE A 122 -1.69 10.33 -12.67
CA ILE A 122 -0.51 11.20 -12.80
C ILE A 122 0.72 10.35 -13.17
N VAL A 123 0.99 9.25 -12.48
CA VAL A 123 2.12 8.35 -12.79
C VAL A 123 2.09 7.88 -14.25
N VAL A 124 0.90 7.48 -14.75
CA VAL A 124 0.72 7.08 -16.16
C VAL A 124 1.01 8.26 -17.10
N THR A 125 0.48 9.44 -16.79
CA THR A 125 0.66 10.65 -17.61
C THR A 125 2.12 11.08 -17.67
N GLU A 126 2.80 11.16 -16.52
CA GLU A 126 4.22 11.49 -16.45
C GLU A 126 5.06 10.46 -17.20
N THR A 127 4.76 9.17 -17.03
CA THR A 127 5.46 8.08 -17.74
C THR A 127 5.40 8.26 -19.27
N ALA A 128 4.24 8.66 -19.80
CA ALA A 128 4.05 8.91 -21.22
C ALA A 128 4.80 10.15 -21.73
N GLN A 129 5.08 11.11 -20.86
CA GLN A 129 5.76 12.37 -21.19
C GLN A 129 7.29 12.31 -21.03
N LEU A 130 7.81 11.33 -20.30
CA LEU A 130 9.25 11.21 -20.10
C LEU A 130 9.98 10.91 -21.42
N PRO A 131 11.14 11.55 -21.67
CA PRO A 131 11.90 11.32 -22.91
C PRO A 131 12.35 9.87 -23.02
N PRO A 132 12.56 9.31 -24.24
CA PRO A 132 13.07 7.96 -24.42
C PRO A 132 14.38 7.73 -23.66
N LEU A 133 14.58 6.53 -23.11
CA LEU A 133 15.88 6.15 -22.57
C LEU A 133 16.80 5.83 -23.75
N THR A 134 17.93 6.54 -23.85
CA THR A 134 18.99 6.16 -24.80
C THR A 134 19.68 4.88 -24.32
N ASN A 135 20.24 4.12 -25.26
CA ASN A 135 21.02 2.91 -24.98
C ASN A 135 22.46 3.25 -24.61
#